data_AF-A0A172Z9M9-F1
#
_entry.id   AF-A0A172Z9M9-F1
#
_cell.length_a   1.000
_cell.length_b   1.000
_cell.length_c   1.000
_cell.angle_alpha   90.00
_cell.angle_beta   90.00
_cell.angle_gamma   90.00
#
_symmetry.space_group_name_H-M   'P 1'
#
loop_
_entity.id
_entity.type
_entity.pdbx_description
1 polymer ?
#
loop_
_entity_poly.entity_id
_entity_poly.type
_entity_poly.pdbx_seq_one_letter_code
_entity_poly.pdbx_strand_id
1 'polypeptide(L)'
;MQQFDVDLFSSAGVQEMPVNVVRGPEKTLAEKIAGAVDAVKRVVRADKQPVLAWSGGKDSSVTLNIAFTAIRELATEGFAVPTLNVMHSDTRMENPVIHCYNQSQMQQMQAYAKAAGVESKVTSSLCAWVLALANSAGSAALTMVATTPYLRPWSR
;
A
#
# COMPACT_ATOMS: atom_id res chain seq x y z
N MET A 1 -2.83 -31.79 30.82
CA MET A 1 -1.67 -31.01 30.32
C MET A 1 -1.35 -31.60 28.96
N GLN A 2 -1.88 -31.02 27.87
CA GLN A 2 -1.64 -31.55 26.52
C GLN A 2 -0.23 -31.17 26.09
N GLN A 3 0.55 -32.18 25.74
CA GLN A 3 1.92 -32.10 25.26
C GLN A 3 1.86 -31.57 23.82
N PHE A 4 2.43 -30.38 23.59
CA PHE A 4 2.54 -29.83 22.23
C PHE A 4 3.59 -30.64 21.47
N ASP A 5 3.17 -31.18 20.33
CA ASP A 5 3.99 -31.99 19.43
C ASP A 5 4.93 -31.06 18.64
N VAL A 6 6.24 -31.15 18.92
CA VAL A 6 7.30 -30.31 18.34
C VAL A 6 7.66 -30.76 16.92
N ASP A 7 7.15 -31.92 16.48
CA ASP A 7 7.55 -32.55 15.21
C ASP A 7 6.84 -31.99 13.97
N LEU A 8 5.83 -31.13 14.14
CA LEU A 8 5.10 -30.55 13.01
C LEU A 8 6.01 -29.68 12.11
N PHE A 9 6.98 -28.97 12.70
CA PHE A 9 7.95 -28.14 11.94
C PHE A 9 9.06 -28.96 11.27
N SER A 10 9.24 -30.23 11.64
CA SER A 10 10.25 -31.10 11.01
C SER A 10 9.73 -31.77 9.72
N SER A 11 8.41 -31.90 9.55
CA SER A 11 7.80 -32.63 8.43
C SER A 11 7.51 -31.77 7.20
N ALA A 12 7.47 -30.44 7.36
CA ALA A 12 7.45 -29.52 6.22
C ALA A 12 8.86 -29.52 5.63
N GLY A 13 9.09 -30.36 4.62
CA GLY A 13 10.35 -30.45 3.90
C GLY A 13 10.90 -29.06 3.63
N VAL A 14 11.99 -28.71 4.32
CA VAL A 14 12.78 -27.54 4.02
C VAL A 14 13.32 -27.80 2.62
N GLN A 15 12.67 -27.19 1.64
CA GLN A 15 13.17 -27.21 0.28
C GLN A 15 14.49 -26.46 0.32
N GLU A 16 15.61 -27.19 0.41
CA GLU A 16 16.93 -26.59 0.43
C GLU A 16 17.07 -25.72 -0.82
N MET A 17 17.14 -24.40 -0.60
CA MET A 17 17.45 -23.47 -1.66
C MET A 17 18.82 -23.88 -2.21
N PRO A 18 19.00 -23.97 -3.54
CA PRO A 18 20.28 -24.36 -4.10
C PRO A 18 21.37 -23.43 -3.55
N VAL A 19 22.36 -24.01 -2.87
CA VAL A 19 23.49 -23.32 -2.22
C VAL A 19 24.27 -22.42 -3.18
N ASN A 20 24.12 -22.65 -4.49
CA ASN A 20 24.77 -21.88 -5.54
C ASN A 20 23.79 -21.00 -6.32
N VAL A 21 23.08 -20.10 -5.63
CA VAL A 21 22.55 -18.91 -6.30
C VAL A 21 23.74 -17.99 -6.54
N VAL A 22 24.27 -18.00 -7.77
CA VAL A 22 25.25 -16.99 -8.21
C VAL A 22 24.56 -15.63 -8.14
N ARG A 23 24.73 -14.94 -7.02
CA ARG A 23 24.24 -13.57 -6.87
C ARG A 23 25.01 -12.73 -7.87
N GLY A 24 24.30 -12.11 -8.80
CA GLY A 24 24.88 -11.04 -9.62
C GLY A 24 25.44 -9.93 -8.73
N PRO A 25 26.20 -8.98 -9.28
CA PRO A 25 26.72 -7.86 -8.51
C PRO A 25 25.57 -7.17 -7.76
N GLU A 26 25.78 -6.93 -6.46
CA GLU A 26 24.78 -6.30 -5.61
C GLU A 26 24.50 -4.89 -6.11
N LYS A 27 23.23 -4.62 -6.42
CA LYS A 27 22.81 -3.28 -6.85
C LYS A 27 22.93 -2.30 -5.69
N THR A 28 23.38 -1.09 -6.00
CA THR A 28 23.37 0.03 -5.06
C THR A 28 21.94 0.37 -4.64
N LEU A 29 21.79 1.07 -3.51
CA LEU A 29 20.48 1.52 -3.05
C LEU A 29 19.77 2.39 -4.09
N ALA A 30 20.51 3.29 -4.75
CA ALA A 30 19.96 4.17 -5.78
C ALA A 30 19.42 3.38 -6.98
N GLU A 31 20.15 2.37 -7.45
CA GLU A 31 19.71 1.50 -8.55
C GLU A 31 18.47 0.67 -8.17
N LYS A 32 18.39 0.22 -6.92
CA LYS A 32 17.20 -0.48 -6.40
C LYS A 32 15.97 0.43 -6.38
N ILE A 33 16.14 1.66 -5.89
CA ILE A 33 15.06 2.66 -5.86
C ILE A 33 14.61 2.99 -7.28
N ALA A 34 15.54 3.29 -8.18
CA ALA A 34 15.22 3.59 -9.58
C ALA A 34 14.48 2.41 -10.25
N GLY A 35 14.96 1.18 -10.06
CA GLY A 35 14.31 -0.01 -10.59
C GLY A 35 12.89 -0.24 -10.05
N ALA A 36 12.65 0.10 -8.77
CA ALA A 36 11.33 0.01 -8.16
C ALA A 36 10.37 1.11 -8.65
N VAL A 37 10.86 2.34 -8.81
CA VAL A 37 10.10 3.44 -9.41
C VAL A 37 9.71 3.08 -10.84
N ASP A 38 10.65 2.58 -11.64
CA ASP A 38 10.39 2.13 -13.02
C ASP A 38 9.37 0.99 -13.08
N ALA A 39 9.37 0.09 -12.09
CA ALA A 39 8.38 -0.97 -12.01
C ALA A 39 6.96 -0.40 -11.85
N VAL A 40 6.76 0.61 -11.00
CA VAL A 40 5.47 1.29 -10.87
C VAL A 40 5.13 2.05 -12.15
N LYS A 41 6.09 2.76 -12.76
CA LYS A 41 5.85 3.47 -14.02
C LYS A 41 5.38 2.54 -15.14
N ARG A 42 5.92 1.30 -15.23
CA ARG A 42 5.48 0.31 -16.22
C ARG A 42 4.02 -0.09 -16.05
N VAL A 43 3.52 -0.20 -14.80
CA VAL A 43 2.10 -0.49 -14.53
C VAL A 43 1.22 0.64 -15.07
N VAL A 44 1.59 1.89 -14.77
CA VAL A 44 0.83 3.07 -15.21
C VAL A 44 0.85 3.21 -16.74
N ARG A 45 2.01 3.05 -17.37
CA ARG A 45 2.15 3.11 -18.84
C ARG A 45 1.41 1.97 -19.56
N ALA A 46 1.13 0.87 -18.87
CA ALA A 46 0.29 -0.22 -19.37
C ALA A 46 -1.22 0.05 -19.18
N ASP A 47 -1.60 1.31 -18.94
CA ASP A 47 -2.97 1.77 -18.72
C ASP A 47 -3.68 1.02 -17.58
N LYS A 48 -2.91 0.68 -16.53
CA LYS A 48 -3.43 0.07 -15.32
C LYS A 48 -3.52 1.08 -14.20
N GLN A 49 -4.61 0.98 -13.44
CA GLN A 49 -4.87 1.79 -12.26
C GLN A 49 -4.06 1.25 -11.05
N PRO A 50 -3.02 1.94 -10.56
CA PRO A 50 -2.31 1.50 -9.37
C PRO A 50 -3.20 1.60 -8.12
N VAL A 51 -3.16 0.54 -7.32
CA VAL A 51 -3.78 0.44 -6.00
C VAL A 51 -2.71 0.00 -5.01
N LEU A 52 -2.56 0.72 -3.91
CA LEU A 52 -1.52 0.50 -2.91
C LEU A 52 -2.14 0.16 -1.56
N ALA A 53 -1.86 -1.03 -1.05
CA ALA A 53 -2.19 -1.41 0.31
C ALA A 53 -1.13 -0.86 1.29
N TRP A 54 -1.57 -0.13 2.30
CA TRP A 54 -0.72 0.51 3.29
C TRP A 54 -1.16 0.18 4.72
N SER A 55 -0.22 -0.30 5.54
CA SER A 55 -0.51 -0.79 6.90
C SER A 55 0.03 0.09 8.03
N GLY A 56 0.75 1.17 7.72
CA GLY A 56 1.55 1.90 8.71
C GLY A 56 2.95 1.32 8.95
N GLY A 57 3.27 0.17 8.34
CA GLY A 57 4.59 -0.44 8.42
C GLY A 57 5.65 0.28 7.57
N LYS A 58 6.93 0.01 7.86
CA LYS A 58 8.07 0.55 7.10
C LYS A 58 8.02 0.15 5.62
N ASP A 59 7.72 -1.12 5.35
CA ASP A 59 7.80 -1.70 4.01
C ASP A 59 6.72 -1.09 3.09
N SER A 60 5.49 -0.96 3.59
CA SER A 60 4.41 -0.29 2.86
C SER A 60 4.62 1.22 2.74
N SER A 61 5.27 1.85 3.73
CA SER A 61 5.57 3.30 3.67
C SER A 61 6.65 3.62 2.65
N VAL A 62 7.65 2.74 2.50
CA VAL A 62 8.65 2.86 1.41
C VAL A 62 7.98 2.66 0.06
N THR A 63 7.12 1.64 -0.06
CA THR A 63 6.37 1.36 -1.30
C THR A 63 5.48 2.55 -1.69
N LEU A 64 4.83 3.20 -0.72
CA LEU A 64 4.04 4.40 -0.94
C LEU A 64 4.86 5.56 -1.52
N ASN A 65 6.05 5.80 -0.95
CA ASN A 65 6.94 6.84 -1.46
C ASN A 65 7.42 6.54 -2.88
N ILE A 66 7.74 5.28 -3.18
CA ILE A 66 8.10 4.84 -4.53
C ILE A 66 6.94 5.09 -5.51
N ALA A 67 5.70 4.77 -5.12
CA ALA A 67 4.53 4.99 -5.95
C ALA A 67 4.27 6.47 -6.24
N PHE A 68 4.30 7.32 -5.21
CA PHE A 68 4.17 8.77 -5.38
C PHE A 68 5.28 9.36 -6.26
N THR A 69 6.52 8.89 -6.10
CA THR A 69 7.66 9.32 -6.91
C THR A 69 7.43 8.98 -8.37
N ALA A 70 7.05 7.74 -8.67
CA ALA A 70 6.76 7.28 -10.03
C ALA A 70 5.65 8.11 -10.70
N ILE A 71 4.54 8.35 -9.99
CA ILE A 71 3.42 9.14 -10.50
C ILE A 71 3.82 10.60 -10.73
N ARG A 72 4.55 11.22 -9.79
CA ARG A 72 5.03 12.60 -9.94
C ARG A 72 5.98 12.74 -11.13
N GLU A 73 6.91 11.81 -11.30
CA GLU A 73 7.83 11.82 -12.43
C GLU A 73 7.08 11.66 -13.76
N LEU A 74 6.12 10.73 -13.85
CA LEU A 74 5.28 10.59 -15.04
C LEU A 74 4.47 11.84 -15.36
N ALA A 75 3.90 12.49 -14.34
CA ALA A 75 3.19 13.76 -14.52
C ALA A 75 4.12 14.86 -15.03
N THR A 76 5.37 14.91 -14.53
CA THR A 76 6.41 15.85 -14.98
C THR A 76 6.87 15.56 -16.41
N GLU A 77 6.90 14.29 -16.80
CA GLU A 77 7.14 13.84 -18.18
C GLU A 77 5.96 14.16 -19.14
N GLY A 78 4.85 14.71 -18.63
CA GLY A 78 3.67 15.07 -19.43
C GLY A 78 2.70 13.91 -19.69
N PHE A 79 2.86 12.78 -19.00
CA PHE A 79 1.97 11.63 -19.12
C PHE A 79 0.67 11.87 -18.34
N ALA A 80 -0.46 11.43 -18.88
CA ALA A 80 -1.73 11.44 -18.16
C ALA A 80 -1.70 10.36 -17.07
N VAL A 81 -1.56 10.79 -15.80
CA VAL A 81 -1.46 9.86 -14.67
C VAL A 81 -2.84 9.56 -14.07
N PRO A 82 -3.14 8.28 -13.77
CA PRO A 82 -4.38 7.90 -13.11
C PRO A 82 -4.34 8.21 -11.61
N THR A 83 -5.52 8.30 -10.98
CA THR A 83 -5.66 8.59 -9.54
C THR A 83 -4.99 7.52 -8.67
N LEU A 84 -3.99 7.86 -7.86
CA LEU A 84 -3.37 6.85 -6.98
C LEU A 84 -4.30 6.44 -5.84
N ASN A 85 -4.78 5.19 -5.84
CA ASN A 85 -5.64 4.67 -4.79
C ASN A 85 -4.79 4.04 -3.67
N VAL A 86 -4.90 4.58 -2.46
CA VAL A 86 -4.24 4.05 -1.27
C VAL A 86 -5.30 3.48 -0.33
N MET A 87 -5.08 2.25 0.13
CA MET A 87 -6.00 1.50 0.96
C MET A 87 -5.33 1.14 2.29
N HIS A 88 -5.97 1.53 3.38
CA HIS A 88 -5.60 1.13 4.73
C HIS A 88 -6.64 0.15 5.28
N SER A 89 -6.17 -0.95 5.88
CA SER A 89 -7.04 -1.88 6.59
C SER A 89 -7.02 -1.54 8.08
N ASP A 90 -8.17 -1.15 8.61
CA ASP A 90 -8.37 -0.94 10.05
C ASP A 90 -8.89 -2.26 10.64
N THR A 91 -8.06 -2.94 11.42
CA THR A 91 -8.43 -4.22 12.05
C THR A 91 -9.20 -4.02 13.35
N ARG A 92 -9.22 -2.80 13.90
CA ARG A 92 -9.75 -2.44 15.23
C ARG A 92 -9.09 -3.18 16.39
N MET A 93 -8.03 -3.92 16.11
CA MET A 93 -7.23 -4.64 17.11
C MET A 93 -5.89 -3.95 17.35
N GLU A 94 -5.58 -2.87 16.62
CA GLU A 94 -4.33 -2.13 16.82
C GLU A 94 -4.34 -1.35 18.14
N ASN A 95 -3.13 -1.09 18.65
CA ASN A 95 -2.94 -0.16 19.76
C ASN A 95 -3.51 1.23 19.38
N PRO A 96 -4.31 1.89 20.26
CA PRO A 96 -4.84 3.23 20.01
C PRO A 96 -3.79 4.27 19.57
N VAL A 97 -2.57 4.17 20.08
CA VAL A 97 -1.46 5.05 19.68
C VAL A 97 -1.09 4.84 18.21
N ILE A 98 -1.04 3.59 17.76
CA ILE A 98 -0.77 3.23 16.36
C ILE A 98 -1.93 3.63 15.46
N HIS A 99 -3.17 3.49 15.94
CA HIS A 99 -4.34 3.98 15.23
C HIS A 99 -4.24 5.50 14.98
N CYS A 100 -3.98 6.29 16.03
CA CYS A 100 -3.79 7.74 15.91
C CYS A 100 -2.63 8.10 14.97
N TYR A 101 -1.50 7.37 15.07
CA TYR A 101 -0.38 7.55 14.16
C TYR A 101 -0.81 7.31 12.70
N ASN A 102 -1.48 6.20 12.41
CA ASN A 102 -1.93 5.86 11.07
C ASN A 102 -2.90 6.90 10.50
N GLN A 103 -3.82 7.41 11.32
CA GLN A 103 -4.70 8.52 10.94
C GLN A 103 -3.90 9.77 10.56
N SER A 104 -2.91 10.15 11.36
CA SER A 104 -2.05 11.31 11.07
C SER A 104 -1.23 11.11 9.78
N GLN A 105 -0.77 9.89 9.51
CA GLN A 105 -0.04 9.58 8.29
C GLN A 105 -0.95 9.65 7.07
N MET A 106 -2.18 9.13 7.13
CA MET A 106 -3.15 9.24 6.03
C MET A 106 -3.47 10.70 5.69
N GLN A 107 -3.58 11.57 6.69
CA GLN A 107 -3.75 13.02 6.48
C GLN A 107 -2.54 13.64 5.78
N GLN A 108 -1.32 13.28 6.20
CA GLN A 108 -0.09 13.74 5.56
C GLN A 108 0.01 13.26 4.10
N MET A 109 -0.43 12.04 3.79
CA MET A 109 -0.47 11.53 2.42
C MET A 109 -1.37 12.38 1.52
N GLN A 110 -2.57 12.70 2.00
CA GLN A 110 -3.51 13.55 1.26
C GLN A 110 -2.94 14.97 1.07
N ALA A 111 -2.32 15.53 2.11
CA ALA A 111 -1.67 16.83 2.04
C ALA A 111 -0.52 16.85 1.03
N TYR A 112 0.33 15.82 1.03
CA TYR A 112 1.42 15.67 0.07
C TYR A 112 0.90 15.54 -1.36
N ALA A 113 -0.10 14.69 -1.58
CA ALA A 113 -0.68 14.50 -2.92
C ALA A 113 -1.23 15.81 -3.49
N LYS A 114 -1.96 16.57 -2.66
CA LYS A 114 -2.46 17.91 -3.03
C LYS A 114 -1.31 18.87 -3.36
N ALA A 115 -0.27 18.91 -2.54
CA ALA A 115 0.89 19.79 -2.76
C ALA A 115 1.68 19.40 -4.03
N ALA A 116 1.76 18.10 -4.33
CA ALA A 116 2.45 17.57 -5.50
C ALA A 116 1.60 17.63 -6.79
N GLY A 117 0.34 18.08 -6.71
CA GLY A 117 -0.58 18.07 -7.86
C GLY A 117 -0.96 16.68 -8.34
N VAL A 118 -0.81 15.67 -7.49
CA VAL A 118 -1.13 14.26 -7.80
C VAL A 118 -2.53 13.96 -7.27
N GLU A 119 -3.42 13.50 -8.14
CA GLU A 119 -4.72 13.02 -7.69
C GLU A 119 -4.54 11.70 -6.92
N SER A 120 -5.00 11.66 -5.67
CA SER A 120 -4.93 10.46 -4.84
C SER A 120 -6.19 10.30 -3.99
N LYS A 121 -6.55 9.04 -3.74
CA LYS A 121 -7.68 8.68 -2.87
C LYS A 121 -7.19 7.74 -1.78
N VAL A 122 -7.20 8.22 -0.54
CA VAL A 122 -6.84 7.41 0.64
C VAL A 122 -8.13 6.92 1.29
N THR A 123 -8.29 5.60 1.41
CA THR A 123 -9.46 4.96 2.02
C THR A 123 -9.04 4.09 3.18
N SER A 124 -9.74 4.21 4.30
CA SER A 124 -9.64 3.24 5.41
C SER A 124 -10.88 2.37 5.39
N SER A 125 -10.72 1.05 5.43
CA SER A 125 -11.85 0.12 5.45
C SER A 125 -11.58 -1.09 6.33
N LEU A 126 -12.66 -1.69 6.85
CA LEU A 126 -12.60 -3.06 7.36
C LEU A 126 -12.26 -4.00 6.20
N CYS A 127 -11.46 -5.03 6.49
CA CYS A 127 -10.87 -6.00 5.55
C CYS A 127 -11.78 -6.50 4.40
N ALA A 128 -13.10 -6.43 4.53
CA ALA A 128 -14.09 -6.84 3.53
C ALA A 128 -14.22 -5.92 2.29
N TRP A 129 -13.91 -4.62 2.38
CA TRP A 129 -14.11 -3.69 1.25
C TRP A 129 -13.00 -3.73 0.18
N VAL A 130 -11.83 -4.30 0.51
CA VAL A 130 -10.67 -4.42 -0.38
C VAL A 130 -11.03 -5.17 -1.68
N LEU A 131 -11.88 -6.20 -1.58
CA LEU A 131 -12.34 -6.98 -2.74
C LEU A 131 -13.32 -6.22 -3.63
N ALA A 132 -14.14 -5.33 -3.06
CA ALA A 132 -15.15 -4.57 -3.82
C ALA A 132 -14.52 -3.48 -4.70
N LEU A 133 -13.46 -2.83 -4.21
CA LEU A 133 -12.73 -1.78 -4.92
C LEU A 133 -11.84 -2.35 -6.03
N ALA A 134 -11.26 -3.55 -5.84
CA ALA A 134 -10.55 -4.26 -6.89
C ALA A 134 -11.50 -4.70 -8.03
N ASN A 135 -12.76 -5.03 -7.72
CA ASN A 135 -13.76 -5.44 -8.72
C ASN A 135 -14.45 -4.28 -9.44
N SER A 136 -14.45 -3.06 -8.90
CA SER A 136 -15.12 -1.90 -9.53
C SER A 136 -14.30 -1.21 -10.61
N ALA A 137 -13.02 -1.57 -10.78
CA ALA A 137 -12.16 -1.09 -11.87
C ALA A 137 -12.62 -1.54 -13.27
N GLY A 138 -13.71 -2.33 -13.38
CA GLY A 138 -14.32 -2.75 -14.63
C GLY A 138 -15.70 -2.13 -14.95
N SER A 139 -16.26 -1.25 -14.10
CA SER A 139 -17.59 -0.68 -14.37
C SER A 139 -17.70 0.77 -13.89
N ALA A 140 -17.80 1.68 -14.85
CA ALA A 140 -18.17 3.07 -14.65
C ALA A 140 -19.62 3.17 -14.12
N ALA A 141 -19.80 3.03 -12.81
CA ALA A 141 -20.91 3.57 -12.03
C ALA A 141 -20.86 2.96 -10.62
N LEU A 142 -20.37 3.72 -9.64
CA LEU A 142 -20.99 3.71 -8.31
C LEU A 142 -20.56 4.97 -7.54
N THR A 143 -21.24 6.08 -7.85
CA THR A 143 -21.42 7.14 -6.88
C THR A 143 -22.39 6.61 -5.83
N MET A 144 -21.91 6.18 -4.66
CA MET A 144 -22.74 6.08 -3.47
C MET A 144 -22.03 6.64 -2.24
N VAL A 145 -22.70 7.64 -1.69
CA VAL A 145 -22.50 8.27 -0.40
C VAL A 145 -22.35 7.22 0.70
N ALA A 146 -21.25 7.30 1.47
CA ALA A 146 -21.13 6.64 2.76
C ALA A 146 -20.58 7.65 3.77
N THR A 147 -21.47 8.52 4.25
CA THR A 147 -21.30 9.22 5.52
C THR A 147 -21.13 8.17 6.63
N THR A 148 -19.92 8.01 7.15
CA THR A 148 -19.71 7.31 8.42
C THR A 148 -19.72 8.38 9.51
N PRO A 149 -20.64 8.36 10.49
CA PRO A 149 -20.64 9.38 11.54
C PRO A 149 -19.61 8.98 12.59
N TYR A 150 -18.45 9.63 12.61
CA TYR A 150 -17.55 9.55 13.77
C TYR A 150 -16.89 10.89 14.08
N LEU A 151 -17.69 11.80 14.62
CA LEU A 151 -17.23 12.84 15.53
C LEU A 151 -18.23 12.91 16.70
N ARG A 152 -17.92 12.23 17.81
CA ARG A 152 -18.37 12.69 19.13
C ARG A 152 -17.15 13.22 19.89
N PRO A 153 -17.23 14.40 20.52
CA PRO A 153 -16.15 14.92 21.33
C PRO A 153 -16.04 14.10 22.63
N TRP A 154 -14.81 13.81 23.03
CA TRP A 154 -14.51 13.33 24.37
C TRP A 154 -14.77 14.47 25.36
N SER A 155 -15.84 14.38 26.14
CA SER A 155 -15.98 15.15 27.39
C SER A 155 -15.28 14.39 28.52
N ARG A 156 -14.50 15.13 29.32
CA ARG A 156 -13.80 14.67 30.52
C ARG A 156 -14.73 13.98 31.52
#